data_AF-A0A7C4LFB4-F1
#
_entry.id   AF-A0A7C4LFB4-F1
#
_cell.length_a   1.000
_cell.length_b   1.000
_cell.length_c   1.000
_cell.angle_alpha   90.00
_cell.angle_beta   90.00
_cell.angle_gamma   90.00
#
_symmetry.space_group_name_H-M   'P 1'
#
loop_
_entity.id
_entity.type
_entity.pdbx_description
1 polymer ?
#
loop_
_entity_poly.entity_id
_entity_poly.type
_entity_poly.pdbx_seq_one_letter_code
_entity_poly.pdbx_strand_id
1 'polypeptide(L)'
;MSKFRVARDPKCPSCSLGKLEFLNLRESRRTKIICGSNSIQVYPSSQVSLKFENLRALNIEGVDIISITPHTLSVRINGYEVTLFNDGRAIISSLSDEEIALKIYENLISKIRSGERSEC
;
A
#
# COMPACT_ATOMS: atom_id res chain seq x y z
N MET A 1 34.46 -22.99 -6.03
CA MET A 1 33.40 -22.39 -5.19
C MET A 1 33.24 -23.25 -3.94
N SER A 2 33.90 -22.89 -2.84
CA SER A 2 33.80 -23.65 -1.57
C SER A 2 32.52 -23.26 -0.84
N LYS A 3 31.64 -24.23 -0.62
CA LYS A 3 30.35 -24.06 0.04
C LYS A 3 30.57 -24.15 1.56
N PHE A 4 30.52 -23.01 2.24
CA PHE A 4 30.54 -22.99 3.71
C PHE A 4 29.26 -23.64 4.25
N ARG A 5 29.42 -24.75 4.98
CA ARG A 5 28.32 -25.44 5.66
C ARG A 5 28.31 -24.99 7.12
N VAL A 6 27.42 -24.06 7.45
CA VAL A 6 27.09 -23.72 8.83
C VAL A 6 26.28 -24.87 9.45
N ALA A 7 26.75 -25.39 10.59
CA ALA A 7 26.00 -26.36 11.38
C ALA A 7 24.82 -25.64 12.05
N ARG A 8 23.63 -26.26 12.01
CA ARG A 8 22.43 -25.70 12.65
C ARG A 8 22.53 -25.91 14.16
N ASP A 9 22.45 -24.83 14.92
CA ASP A 9 22.38 -24.92 16.38
C ASP A 9 21.00 -25.47 16.82
N PRO A 10 20.92 -26.53 17.64
CA PRO A 10 19.65 -27.17 17.99
C PRO A 10 18.74 -26.29 18.87
N LYS A 11 19.26 -25.23 19.50
CA LYS A 11 18.48 -24.28 20.32
C LYS A 11 18.08 -23.02 19.54
N CYS A 12 18.48 -22.90 18.28
CA CYS A 12 18.16 -21.78 17.41
C CYS A 12 16.64 -21.62 17.22
N PRO A 13 16.03 -20.50 17.67
CA PRO A 13 14.59 -20.30 17.58
C PRO A 13 14.08 -20.25 16.13
N SER A 14 14.86 -19.72 15.20
CA SER A 14 14.46 -19.61 13.78
C SER A 14 14.80 -20.87 12.97
N CYS A 15 16.06 -21.31 12.99
CA CYS A 15 16.56 -22.36 12.11
C CYS A 15 16.30 -23.81 12.57
N SER A 16 16.10 -24.03 13.87
CA SER A 16 15.83 -25.36 14.44
C SER A 16 14.43 -25.47 15.05
N LEU A 17 13.92 -24.41 15.68
CA LEU A 17 12.57 -24.40 16.27
C LEU A 17 11.49 -23.81 15.33
N GLY A 18 11.88 -23.27 14.17
CA GLY A 18 10.93 -22.77 13.17
C GLY A 18 10.08 -21.57 13.63
N LYS A 19 10.45 -20.91 14.73
CA LYS A 19 9.76 -19.75 15.28
C LYS A 19 10.05 -18.52 14.43
N LEU A 20 9.27 -18.40 13.36
CA LEU A 20 9.29 -17.28 12.44
C LEU A 20 8.17 -16.30 12.83
N GLU A 21 8.26 -15.74 14.03
CA GLU A 21 7.21 -14.89 14.59
C GLU A 21 6.95 -13.67 13.71
N PHE A 22 7.99 -13.08 13.13
CA PHE A 22 7.89 -11.99 12.15
C PHE A 22 7.19 -12.36 10.83
N LEU A 23 7.14 -13.65 10.46
CA LEU A 23 6.39 -14.11 9.29
C LEU A 23 4.92 -14.41 9.62
N ASN A 24 4.63 -14.73 10.88
CA ASN A 24 3.27 -14.99 11.36
C ASN A 24 2.58 -13.75 11.92
N LEU A 25 3.32 -12.66 12.13
CA LEU A 25 2.73 -11.35 12.34
C LEU A 25 1.96 -10.97 11.06
N ARG A 26 0.65 -11.22 11.11
CA ARG A 26 -0.37 -10.69 10.22
C ARG A 26 -0.47 -9.18 10.50
N GLU A 27 0.59 -8.44 10.20
CA GLU A 27 0.70 -7.02 10.56
C GLU A 27 -0.45 -6.25 9.94
N SER A 28 -1.32 -5.76 10.82
CA SER A 28 -2.28 -4.69 10.59
C SER A 28 -1.55 -3.49 9.98
N ARG A 29 -1.99 -3.04 8.79
CA ARG A 29 -1.63 -1.77 8.12
C ARG A 29 -0.15 -1.36 8.32
N ARG A 30 0.72 -1.73 7.39
CA ARG A 30 2.11 -1.22 7.40
C ARG A 30 2.16 0.13 6.70
N THR A 31 2.60 1.18 7.38
CA THR A 31 3.12 2.39 6.74
C THR A 31 4.64 2.32 6.74
N LYS A 32 5.29 2.69 5.63
CA LYS A 32 6.74 2.86 5.58
C LYS A 32 7.06 4.26 5.12
N ILE A 33 7.83 4.97 5.92
CA ILE A 33 8.44 6.23 5.54
C ILE A 33 9.58 5.92 4.57
N ILE A 34 9.58 6.56 3.40
CA ILE A 34 10.68 6.49 2.46
C ILE A 34 11.67 7.59 2.86
N CYS A 35 12.69 7.23 3.65
CA CYS A 35 13.74 8.16 4.08
C CYS A 35 14.44 8.76 2.86
N GLY A 36 14.34 10.09 2.70
CA GLY A 36 14.99 10.86 1.64
C GLY A 36 14.05 11.53 0.63
N SER A 37 12.72 11.30 0.68
CA SER A 37 11.79 11.90 -0.31
C SER A 37 10.49 12.50 0.24
N ASN A 38 10.33 12.65 1.57
CA ASN A 38 9.07 13.13 2.19
C ASN A 38 7.82 12.47 1.59
N SER A 39 7.90 11.17 1.40
CA SER A 39 6.82 10.33 0.88
C SER A 39 6.58 9.16 1.83
N ILE A 40 5.31 8.85 2.04
CA ILE A 40 4.87 7.72 2.87
C ILE A 40 4.23 6.69 1.96
N GLN A 41 4.72 5.46 2.08
CA GLN A 41 4.12 4.31 1.42
C GLN A 41 3.17 3.61 2.39
N VAL A 42 1.90 3.52 2.00
CA VAL A 42 0.84 2.85 2.77
C VAL A 42 0.58 1.48 2.14
N TYR A 43 0.62 0.44 2.96
CA TYR A 43 0.25 -0.91 2.58
C TYR A 43 -1.13 -1.25 3.12
N PRO A 44 -2.02 -1.81 2.29
CA PRO A 44 -3.34 -2.24 2.74
C PRO A 44 -3.22 -3.40 3.75
N SER A 45 -4.15 -3.48 4.71
CA SER A 45 -4.24 -4.65 5.61
C SER A 45 -4.76 -5.92 4.93
N SER A 46 -5.45 -5.76 3.80
CA SER A 46 -6.07 -6.84 3.04
C SER A 46 -5.63 -6.75 1.60
N GLN A 47 -5.54 -7.87 0.91
CA GLN A 47 -5.23 -7.88 -0.52
C GLN A 47 -6.39 -7.21 -1.26
N VAL A 48 -6.11 -6.06 -1.87
CA VAL A 48 -7.08 -5.23 -2.58
C VAL A 48 -6.67 -5.23 -4.04
N SER A 49 -7.52 -5.77 -4.91
CA SER A 49 -7.30 -5.76 -6.36
C SER A 49 -8.21 -4.71 -6.99
N LEU A 50 -7.65 -3.54 -7.33
CA LEU A 50 -8.39 -2.45 -7.97
C LEU A 50 -8.18 -2.47 -9.48
N LYS A 51 -9.27 -2.29 -10.23
CA LYS A 51 -9.22 -2.10 -11.69
C LYS A 51 -9.43 -0.62 -12.01
N PHE A 52 -8.38 0.02 -12.52
CA PHE A 52 -8.40 1.46 -12.84
C PHE A 52 -9.03 1.79 -14.19
N GLU A 53 -9.44 0.79 -14.97
CA GLU A 53 -9.91 0.91 -16.35
C GLU A 53 -11.10 1.88 -16.49
N ASN A 54 -11.99 1.89 -15.49
CA ASN A 54 -13.19 2.74 -15.47
C ASN A 54 -13.12 3.91 -14.49
N LEU A 55 -12.04 4.02 -13.70
CA LEU A 55 -11.93 5.04 -12.67
C LEU A 55 -11.77 6.46 -13.23
N ARG A 56 -11.39 6.60 -14.50
CA ARG A 56 -11.38 7.89 -15.20
C ARG A 56 -12.78 8.40 -15.53
N ALA A 57 -13.75 7.50 -15.71
CA ALA A 57 -15.15 7.84 -15.97
C ALA A 57 -15.91 8.16 -14.68
N LEU A 58 -15.45 7.59 -13.56
CA LEU A 58 -15.93 7.91 -12.22
C LEU A 58 -15.34 9.27 -11.80
N ASN A 59 -16.11 10.33 -11.98
CA ASN A 59 -15.75 11.64 -11.46
C ASN A 59 -15.90 11.62 -9.93
N ILE A 60 -14.79 11.34 -9.24
CA ILE A 60 -14.76 11.29 -7.78
C ILE A 60 -14.61 12.72 -7.26
N GLU A 61 -15.65 13.24 -6.60
CA GLU A 61 -15.63 14.58 -6.02
C GLU A 61 -14.43 14.77 -5.06
N GLY A 62 -13.65 15.83 -5.31
CA GLY A 62 -12.47 16.20 -4.53
C GLY A 62 -11.20 15.39 -4.86
N VAL A 63 -11.21 14.60 -5.93
CA VAL A 63 -10.05 13.85 -6.41
C VAL A 63 -9.76 14.27 -7.85
N ASP A 64 -8.61 14.91 -8.06
CA ASP A 64 -8.16 15.31 -9.40
C ASP A 64 -7.31 14.19 -9.99
N ILE A 65 -7.68 13.64 -11.15
CA ILE A 65 -6.96 12.52 -11.75
C ILE A 65 -5.82 13.06 -12.61
N ILE A 66 -4.59 12.92 -12.12
CA ILE A 66 -3.38 13.35 -12.82
C ILE A 66 -3.07 12.41 -13.98
N SER A 67 -3.04 11.10 -13.68
CA SER A 67 -2.74 10.07 -14.67
C SER A 67 -3.32 8.72 -14.26
N ILE A 68 -3.80 7.97 -15.24
CA ILE A 68 -4.37 6.63 -15.03
C ILE A 68 -3.74 5.65 -16.00
N THR A 69 -3.34 4.51 -15.47
CA THR A 69 -2.69 3.42 -16.20
C THR A 69 -3.31 2.12 -15.69
N PRO A 70 -3.37 1.03 -16.49
CA PRO A 70 -3.89 -0.27 -16.04
C PRO A 70 -3.31 -0.80 -14.73
N HIS A 71 -2.11 -0.35 -14.33
CA HIS A 71 -1.44 -0.79 -13.11
C HIS A 71 -1.37 0.26 -11.99
N THR A 72 -1.57 1.55 -12.32
CA THR A 72 -1.33 2.67 -11.40
C THR A 72 -2.30 3.82 -11.66
N LEU A 73 -2.78 4.43 -10.58
CA LEU A 73 -3.63 5.62 -10.59
C LEU A 73 -2.93 6.71 -9.79
N SER A 74 -2.60 7.82 -10.44
CA SER A 74 -2.04 9.02 -9.81
C SER A 74 -3.11 10.09 -9.72
N VAL A 75 -3.39 10.54 -8.50
CA VAL A 75 -4.43 11.52 -8.20
C VAL A 75 -3.91 12.60 -7.27
N ARG A 76 -4.56 13.76 -7.30
CA ARG A 76 -4.35 14.84 -6.36
C ARG A 76 -5.57 14.99 -5.45
N ILE A 77 -5.34 14.98 -4.14
CA ILE A 77 -6.40 15.09 -3.12
C ILE A 77 -5.94 16.09 -2.08
N ASN A 78 -6.71 17.16 -1.85
CA ASN A 78 -6.34 18.24 -0.91
C ASN A 78 -4.93 18.81 -1.14
N GLY A 79 -4.46 18.85 -2.40
CA GLY A 79 -3.13 19.33 -2.76
C GLY A 79 -2.00 18.29 -2.66
N TYR A 80 -2.25 17.12 -2.06
CA TYR A 80 -1.31 16.00 -1.97
C TYR A 80 -1.38 15.09 -3.17
N GLU A 81 -0.23 14.62 -3.63
CA GLU A 81 -0.13 13.68 -4.74
C GLU A 81 -0.12 12.24 -4.20
N VAL A 82 -1.07 11.43 -4.67
CA VAL A 82 -1.27 10.06 -4.25
C VAL A 82 -1.18 9.14 -5.47
N THR A 83 -0.25 8.21 -5.45
CA THR A 83 -0.13 7.15 -6.45
C THR A 83 -0.60 5.83 -5.86
N LEU A 84 -1.73 5.33 -6.33
CA LEU A 84 -2.34 4.07 -5.95
C LEU A 84 -1.99 2.98 -6.97
N PHE A 85 -1.62 1.80 -6.48
CA PHE A 85 -1.30 0.61 -7.29
C PHE A 85 -2.48 -0.36 -7.28
N ASN A 86 -2.54 -1.22 -8.29
CA ASN A 86 -3.60 -2.23 -8.46
C ASN A 86 -3.67 -3.21 -7.27
N ASP A 87 -2.54 -3.45 -6.61
CA ASP A 87 -2.37 -4.29 -5.42
C ASP A 87 -2.84 -3.60 -4.12
N GLY A 88 -3.38 -2.38 -4.22
CA GLY A 88 -3.90 -1.58 -3.10
C GLY A 88 -2.84 -0.77 -2.35
N ARG A 89 -1.57 -0.91 -2.71
CA ARG A 89 -0.48 -0.06 -2.18
C ARG A 89 -0.68 1.38 -2.63
N ALA A 90 -0.43 2.35 -1.75
CA ALA A 90 -0.42 3.76 -2.11
C ALA A 90 0.89 4.42 -1.71
N ILE A 91 1.32 5.39 -2.51
CA ILE A 91 2.44 6.27 -2.21
C ILE A 91 1.85 7.67 -2.14
N ILE A 92 2.00 8.33 -0.99
CA ILE A 92 1.60 9.71 -0.83
C ILE A 92 2.85 10.56 -0.73
N SER A 93 3.01 11.47 -1.68
CA SER A 93 4.12 12.42 -1.74
C SER A 93 3.74 13.72 -1.05
N SER A 94 4.74 14.43 -0.52
CA SER A 94 4.58 15.70 0.21
C SER A 94 3.98 15.57 1.61
N LEU A 95 4.13 14.40 2.25
CA LEU A 95 3.74 14.14 3.64
C LEU A 95 4.86 13.42 4.40
N SER A 96 5.11 13.89 5.61
CA SER A 96 6.01 13.25 6.59
C SER A 96 5.25 12.57 7.74
N ASP A 97 3.92 12.75 7.77
CA ASP A 97 3.05 12.31 8.85
C ASP A 97 2.23 11.08 8.45
N GLU A 98 2.51 9.95 9.10
CA GLU A 98 1.93 8.65 8.81
C GLU A 98 0.42 8.58 9.07
N GLU A 99 -0.07 9.23 10.12
CA GLU A 99 -1.50 9.26 10.45
C GLU A 99 -2.31 10.01 9.38
N ILE A 100 -1.77 11.12 8.87
CA ILE A 100 -2.42 11.91 7.82
C ILE A 100 -2.43 11.13 6.50
N ALA A 101 -1.30 10.49 6.15
CA ALA A 101 -1.20 9.64 4.97
C ALA A 101 -2.23 8.50 5.02
N LEU A 102 -2.42 7.88 6.19
CA LEU A 102 -3.40 6.81 6.39
C LEU A 102 -4.84 7.31 6.20
N LYS A 103 -5.19 8.48 6.76
CA LYS A 103 -6.52 9.09 6.60
C LYS A 103 -6.84 9.41 5.14
N ILE A 104 -5.88 9.97 4.41
CA ILE A 104 -6.05 10.27 2.97
C ILE A 104 -6.27 8.98 2.19
N TYR A 105 -5.47 7.95 2.49
CA TYR A 105 -5.61 6.63 1.86
C TYR A 105 -6.99 6.01 2.12
N GLU A 106 -7.47 5.99 3.37
CA GLU A 106 -8.78 5.43 3.72
C GLU A 106 -9.92 6.19 3.03
N ASN A 107 -9.85 7.51 2.99
CA ASN A 107 -10.82 8.34 2.27
C ASN A 107 -10.83 8.03 0.76
N LEU A 108 -9.66 7.88 0.14
CA LEU A 108 -9.53 7.54 -1.27
C LEU A 108 -10.11 6.15 -1.58
N ILE A 109 -9.73 5.12 -0.81
CA ILE A 109 -10.25 3.77 -0.99
C ILE A 109 -11.77 3.72 -0.76
N SER A 110 -12.28 4.43 0.25
CA SER A 110 -13.72 4.52 0.48
C SER A 110 -14.46 5.14 -0.70
N LYS A 111 -13.91 6.20 -1.30
CA LYS A 111 -14.49 6.85 -2.48
C LYS A 111 -14.48 5.93 -3.71
N ILE A 112 -13.37 5.22 -3.95
CA ILE A 112 -13.23 4.26 -5.05
C ILE A 112 -14.24 3.12 -4.90
N ARG A 113 -14.35 2.54 -3.69
CA ARG A 113 -15.31 1.45 -3.40
C ARG A 113 -16.77 1.89 -3.49
N SER A 114 -17.08 3.15 -3.18
CA SER A 114 -18.43 3.70 -3.39
C SER A 114 -18.77 3.86 -4.87
N GLY A 115 -17.77 4.08 -5.73
CA GLY A 115 -17.94 4.18 -7.18
C GLY A 115 -18.22 2.85 -7.89
N GLU A 116 -17.81 1.71 -7.32
CA GLU A 116 -18.11 0.37 -7.86
C GLU A 116 -19.54 -0.12 -7.58
N ARG A 117 -20.36 0.63 -6.82
CA ARG A 117 -21.75 0.26 -6.47
C ARG A 117 -22.81 0.73 -7.48
N SER A 118 -22.47 0.81 -8.76
CA SER A 118 -23.45 0.99 -9.83
C SER A 118 -23.47 -0.23 -10.77
N GLU A 119 -23.97 -1.35 -10.26
CA GLU A 119 -24.64 -2.37 -11.08
C GLU A 119 -26.00 -2.63 -10.42
N CYS A 120 -27.05 -2.19 -11.10
CA CYS A 120 -28.44 -2.60 -10.87
C CYS A 120 -28.75 -3.81 -11.76
#